data_AF-A0AA39HQ11-F1
#
_entry.id   AF-A0AA39HQ11-F1
#
_cell.length_a   1.000
_cell.length_b   1.000
_cell.length_c   1.000
_cell.angle_alpha   90.00
_cell.angle_beta   90.00
_cell.angle_gamma   90.00
#
_symmetry.space_group_name_H-M   'P 1'
#
loop_
_entity.id
_entity.type
_entity.pdbx_description
1 polymer ?
#
loop_
_entity_poly.entity_id
_entity_poly.type
_entity_poly.pdbx_seq_one_letter_code
_entity_poly.pdbx_strand_id
1 'polypeptide(L)'
;MPYANSDGYPVSEAPLHMYPFPNTGTVVHVYPTRKIIESIADEMAFRSESDAMSSGYLQWGVDSSRCPACNYILPISLTITDQKPQGTSRVLCHQCKEWTETKMMFHCRDCGPKTYLCPHCLIREHNGHNIESLSFIRRKKRKQLVNEFRLNSLSPVELFGPLGYIKGNVDSSFAKIQNILNDVVEDSTQTELDILAKLEKAMIIADTLRAVYKKLEEARIMLESLSLC
;
A
#
# COMPACT_ATOMS: atom_id res chain seq x y z
N MET A 1 -1.19 38.51 32.99
CA MET A 1 0.00 39.08 32.32
C MET A 1 -0.24 38.98 30.83
N PRO A 2 -0.35 40.09 30.08
CA PRO A 2 -0.56 40.01 28.64
C PRO A 2 0.73 39.48 27.99
N TYR A 3 0.64 38.36 27.28
CA TYR A 3 1.75 37.80 26.51
C TYR A 3 2.07 38.62 25.25
N ALA A 4 1.61 39.86 25.15
CA ALA A 4 1.86 40.77 24.05
C ALA A 4 2.28 42.15 24.57
N ASN A 5 3.22 42.80 23.88
CA ASN A 5 3.63 44.16 24.18
C ASN A 5 2.57 45.18 23.72
N SER A 6 2.82 46.47 23.97
CA SER A 6 1.94 47.59 23.58
C SER A 6 1.64 47.64 22.08
N ASP A 7 2.47 46.99 21.26
CA ASP A 7 2.38 46.97 19.80
C ASP A 7 1.73 45.67 19.28
N GLY A 8 1.24 44.80 20.18
CA GLY A 8 0.54 43.55 19.83
C GLY A 8 1.45 42.36 19.49
N TYR A 9 2.77 42.47 19.69
CA TYR A 9 3.73 41.40 19.43
C TYR A 9 3.95 40.50 20.66
N PRO A 10 4.05 39.17 20.49
CA PRO A 10 4.28 38.26 21.61
C PRO A 10 5.61 38.56 22.33
N VAL A 11 5.58 38.66 23.66
CA VAL A 11 6.81 38.77 24.48
C VAL A 11 7.58 37.45 24.49
N SER A 12 8.87 37.46 24.80
CA SER A 12 9.77 36.27 24.77
C SER A 12 9.33 35.09 25.64
N GLU A 13 8.41 35.33 26.57
CA GLU A 13 7.83 34.32 27.47
C GLU A 13 6.49 33.77 26.93
N ALA A 14 6.05 34.21 25.75
CA ALA A 14 4.81 33.75 25.13
C ALA A 14 4.92 32.29 24.64
N PRO A 15 3.88 31.46 24.84
CA PRO A 15 3.87 30.10 24.33
C PRO A 15 4.02 30.07 22.79
N LEU A 16 4.77 29.09 22.27
CA LEU A 16 5.12 28.95 20.84
C LEU A 16 3.93 29.02 19.86
N HIS A 17 2.72 28.63 20.30
CA HIS A 17 1.51 28.67 19.47
C HIS A 17 0.94 30.10 19.25
N MET A 18 1.49 31.12 19.93
CA MET A 18 1.09 32.52 19.80
C MET A 18 1.91 33.32 18.78
N TYR A 19 2.96 32.73 18.20
CA TYR A 19 3.70 33.37 17.12
C TYR A 19 2.94 33.21 15.80
N PRO A 20 2.66 34.30 15.07
CA PRO A 20 1.96 34.21 13.79
C PRO A 20 2.80 33.42 12.79
N PHE A 21 2.27 32.29 12.29
CA PHE A 21 2.88 31.56 11.19
C PHE A 21 2.82 32.41 9.92
N PRO A 22 3.96 32.79 9.30
CA PRO A 22 3.88 33.56 8.06
C PRO A 22 3.64 32.63 6.89
N ASN A 23 2.88 33.13 5.92
CA ASN A 23 2.76 32.50 4.61
C ASN A 23 4.15 32.47 3.96
N THR A 24 4.69 31.26 3.82
CA THR A 24 5.96 30.90 3.14
C THR A 24 7.26 31.45 3.76
N GLY A 25 8.25 30.54 3.92
CA GLY A 25 9.65 30.91 4.09
C GLY A 25 10.09 31.48 5.44
N THR A 26 9.40 31.17 6.53
CA THR A 26 9.84 31.66 7.87
C THR A 26 10.49 30.56 8.69
N VAL A 27 11.70 30.84 9.14
CA VAL A 27 12.45 30.06 10.13
C VAL A 27 11.89 30.42 11.51
N VAL A 28 11.30 29.45 12.20
CA VAL A 28 10.90 29.59 13.61
C VAL A 28 12.03 29.04 14.46
N HIS A 29 12.70 29.92 15.22
CA HIS A 29 13.75 29.51 16.16
C HIS A 29 13.12 28.85 17.39
N VAL A 30 13.44 27.58 17.62
CA VAL A 30 13.17 26.91 18.89
C VAL A 30 14.44 26.97 19.73
N TYR A 31 14.42 27.72 20.82
CA TYR A 31 15.54 27.75 21.77
C TYR A 31 15.45 26.51 22.67
N PRO A 32 16.46 25.61 22.69
CA PRO A 32 16.50 24.56 23.68
C PRO A 32 16.74 25.17 25.07
N THR A 33 16.04 24.64 26.08
CA THR A 33 16.35 24.95 27.48
C THR A 33 17.75 24.42 27.82
N ARG A 34 18.45 25.10 28.74
CA ARG A 34 19.84 24.82 29.14
C ARG A 34 20.15 23.34 29.39
N LYS A 35 19.18 22.60 29.93
CA LYS A 35 19.30 21.15 30.23
C LYS A 35 19.45 20.25 29.00
N ILE A 36 18.95 20.65 27.83
CA ILE A 36 19.05 19.88 26.58
C ILE A 36 20.42 20.13 25.91
N ILE A 37 20.97 21.33 26.10
CA ILE A 37 22.27 21.73 25.55
C ILE A 37 23.40 20.89 26.15
N GLU A 38 23.32 20.60 27.45
CA GLU A 38 24.33 19.80 28.15
C GLU A 38 24.32 18.32 27.69
N SER A 39 23.17 17.72 27.41
CA SER A 39 23.12 16.31 26.97
C SER A 39 23.56 16.11 25.51
N ILE A 40 23.35 17.11 24.64
CA ILE A 40 23.76 17.04 23.22
C ILE A 40 25.28 17.26 23.08
N ALA A 41 25.86 18.11 23.93
CA ALA A 41 27.30 18.35 23.94
C ALA A 41 28.10 17.09 24.31
N ASP A 42 27.59 16.28 25.24
CA ASP A 42 28.23 15.03 25.66
C ASP A 42 28.14 13.92 24.58
N GLU A 43 27.07 13.87 23.79
CA GLU A 43 26.93 12.91 22.68
C GLU A 43 27.80 13.26 21.47
N MET A 44 28.00 14.55 21.19
CA MET A 44 28.78 15.00 20.03
C MET A 44 30.30 14.90 20.22
N ALA A 45 30.78 14.77 21.46
CA ALA A 45 32.21 14.59 21.75
C ALA A 45 32.73 13.18 21.40
N PHE A 46 31.86 12.22 21.06
CA PHE A 46 32.25 10.80 20.93
C PHE A 46 32.32 10.27 19.49
N ARG A 47 32.18 11.11 18.46
CA ARG A 47 32.28 10.66 17.05
C ARG A 47 33.09 11.63 16.18
N SER A 48 34.38 11.74 16.48
CA SER A 48 35.36 12.15 15.48
C SER A 48 36.04 10.92 14.90
N GLU A 49 36.16 10.90 13.57
CA GLU A 49 37.10 10.08 12.79
C GLU A 49 36.72 8.61 12.53
N SER A 50 36.02 8.38 11.41
CA SER A 50 36.52 7.52 10.32
C SER A 50 35.44 7.31 9.24
N ASP A 51 35.87 7.43 7.98
CA ASP A 51 35.27 6.85 6.76
C ASP A 51 34.16 7.62 6.02
N ALA A 52 34.60 8.49 5.11
CA ALA A 52 33.82 8.89 3.94
C ALA A 52 34.64 8.67 2.66
N MET A 53 34.56 7.46 2.09
CA MET A 53 34.88 7.21 0.69
C MET A 53 33.73 6.48 -0.01
N SER A 54 33.31 7.06 -1.14
CA SER A 54 32.67 6.45 -2.32
C SER A 54 31.37 5.66 -2.16
N SER A 55 30.23 6.29 -2.46
CA SER A 55 29.12 5.66 -3.22
C SER A 55 28.07 6.70 -3.61
N GLY A 56 27.67 6.74 -4.88
CA GLY A 56 26.70 7.68 -5.46
C GLY A 56 25.24 7.40 -5.10
N TYR A 57 24.93 7.33 -3.81
CA TYR A 57 23.57 7.37 -3.26
C TYR A 57 23.27 8.78 -2.74
N LEU A 58 21.99 9.18 -2.74
CA LEU A 58 21.48 10.31 -1.97
C LEU A 58 21.95 10.15 -0.51
N GLN A 59 23.03 10.84 -0.17
CA GLN A 59 23.52 10.94 1.19
C GLN A 59 22.56 11.85 1.94
N TRP A 60 21.85 11.28 2.92
CA TRP A 60 21.24 12.07 3.97
C TRP A 60 22.38 12.60 4.84
N GLY A 61 22.93 13.75 4.45
CA GLY A 61 23.77 14.55 5.33
C GLY A 61 22.86 15.33 6.26
N VAL A 62 23.09 15.24 7.57
CA VAL A 62 22.67 16.30 8.48
C VAL A 62 23.58 17.48 8.17
N ASP A 63 23.21 18.29 7.18
CA ASP A 63 23.94 19.54 6.91
C ASP A 63 23.71 20.45 8.12
N SER A 64 24.64 20.38 9.07
CA SER A 64 24.77 21.33 10.16
C SER A 64 25.09 22.68 9.54
N SER A 65 24.06 23.44 9.19
CA SER A 65 24.24 24.82 8.76
C SER A 65 24.69 25.63 9.98
N ARG A 66 25.90 26.19 9.89
CA ARG A 66 26.43 27.09 10.91
C ARG A 66 25.94 28.50 10.63
N CYS A 67 25.51 29.21 11.67
CA CYS A 67 25.21 30.63 11.55
C CYS A 67 26.48 31.38 11.09
N PRO A 68 26.48 32.12 9.97
CA PRO A 68 27.68 32.80 9.48
C PRO A 68 28.16 33.94 10.38
N ALA A 69 27.32 34.40 11.33
CA ALA A 69 27.67 35.46 12.27
C ALA A 69 28.31 34.93 13.58
N CYS A 70 27.89 33.76 14.07
CA CYS A 70 28.35 33.24 15.37
C CYS A 70 28.83 31.78 15.34
N ASN A 71 28.84 31.14 14.16
CA ASN A 71 29.32 29.79 13.89
C ASN A 71 28.62 28.66 14.67
N TYR A 72 27.48 28.95 15.29
CA TYR A 72 26.69 27.98 16.07
C TYR A 72 25.96 26.98 15.16
N ILE A 73 25.98 25.70 15.55
CA ILE A 73 25.32 24.60 14.83
C ILE A 73 23.87 24.49 15.30
N LEU A 74 22.91 24.68 14.39
CA LEU A 74 21.48 24.49 14.69
C LEU A 74 21.02 23.11 14.22
N PRO A 75 20.44 22.27 15.09
CA PRO A 75 19.81 21.03 14.65
C PRO A 75 18.44 21.32 14.04
N ILE A 76 18.26 20.83 12.81
CA ILE A 76 17.02 20.71 12.02
C ILE A 76 16.73 21.88 11.08
N SER A 77 16.83 21.58 9.78
CA SER A 77 16.24 22.34 8.69
C SER A 77 15.38 21.39 7.84
N LEU A 78 14.05 21.50 7.96
CA LEU A 78 13.11 20.90 7.02
C LEU A 78 12.97 21.84 5.82
N THR A 79 13.60 21.48 4.70
CA THR A 79 13.40 22.18 3.42
C THR A 79 12.28 21.49 2.66
N ILE A 80 11.11 22.12 2.61
CA ILE A 80 9.98 21.63 1.80
C ILE A 80 10.04 22.33 0.44
N THR A 81 10.52 21.63 -0.59
CA THR A 81 10.51 22.10 -1.99
C THR A 81 9.17 21.75 -2.64
N ASP A 82 8.29 22.74 -2.73
CA ASP A 82 6.91 22.55 -3.17
C ASP A 82 6.77 22.81 -4.69
N GLN A 83 6.66 21.75 -5.50
CA GLN A 83 6.22 21.87 -6.90
C GLN A 83 4.69 21.81 -6.96
N LYS A 84 4.03 22.97 -7.04
CA LYS A 84 2.57 23.15 -7.02
C LYS A 84 1.80 22.22 -7.99
N PRO A 85 0.76 21.52 -7.50
CA PRO A 85 -0.39 21.11 -8.31
C PRO A 85 -1.68 21.81 -7.87
N GLN A 86 -2.57 22.05 -8.84
CA GLN A 86 -3.85 22.75 -8.69
C GLN A 86 -4.93 21.87 -8.02
N GLY A 87 -5.68 22.44 -7.07
CA GLY A 87 -6.90 21.89 -6.50
C GLY A 87 -6.95 21.98 -4.97
N THR A 88 -7.82 22.83 -4.42
CA THR A 88 -8.02 23.02 -2.97
C THR A 88 -8.82 21.84 -2.38
N SER A 89 -8.19 20.67 -2.32
CA SER A 89 -8.72 19.55 -1.54
C SER A 89 -8.26 19.70 -0.08
N ARG A 90 -9.18 19.50 0.86
CA ARG A 90 -8.90 19.43 2.30
C ARG A 90 -9.10 18.00 2.78
N VAL A 91 -8.27 17.56 3.71
CA VAL A 91 -8.32 16.24 4.35
C VAL A 91 -8.28 16.42 5.86
N LEU A 92 -8.95 15.55 6.59
CA LEU A 92 -9.00 15.57 8.04
C LEU A 92 -7.71 14.97 8.63
N CYS A 93 -7.08 15.69 9.57
CA CYS A 93 -6.00 15.13 10.37
C CYS A 93 -6.54 13.99 11.25
N HIS A 94 -5.83 12.86 11.26
CA HIS A 94 -6.24 11.69 12.03
C HIS A 94 -6.17 11.94 13.54
N GLN A 95 -5.23 12.78 13.99
CA GLN A 95 -4.96 13.04 15.40
C GLN A 95 -5.82 14.17 15.96
N CYS A 96 -5.69 15.40 15.43
CA CYS A 96 -6.44 16.55 15.94
C CYS A 96 -7.85 16.71 15.34
N LYS A 97 -8.23 15.91 14.34
CA LYS A 97 -9.52 16.01 13.62
C LYS A 97 -9.77 17.39 12.99
N GLU A 98 -8.72 18.14 12.67
CA GLU A 98 -8.84 19.42 11.95
C GLU A 98 -8.69 19.22 10.43
N TRP A 99 -9.45 20.00 9.67
CA TRP A 99 -9.37 20.01 8.20
C TRP A 99 -8.14 20.80 7.75
N THR A 100 -7.23 20.13 7.06
CA THR A 100 -5.99 20.73 6.55
C THR A 100 -5.93 20.56 5.03
N GLU A 101 -5.27 21.48 4.34
CA GLU A 101 -5.04 21.33 2.89
C GLU A 101 -4.21 20.08 2.62
N THR A 102 -4.62 19.24 1.68
CA THR A 102 -3.96 17.95 1.44
C THR A 102 -2.47 18.09 1.08
N LYS A 103 -2.06 19.23 0.48
CA LYS A 103 -0.65 19.50 0.17
C LYS A 103 0.23 19.64 1.43
N MET A 104 -0.39 19.99 2.55
CA MET A 104 0.25 20.15 3.87
C MET A 104 0.06 18.92 4.75
N MET A 105 -0.47 17.83 4.19
CA MET A 105 -0.70 16.59 4.92
C MET A 105 0.47 15.63 4.72
N PHE A 106 0.80 14.95 5.81
CA PHE A 106 1.90 14.01 5.87
C PHE A 106 1.41 12.63 6.30
N HIS A 107 2.21 11.61 6.02
CA HIS A 107 1.99 10.24 6.43
C HIS A 107 3.16 9.79 7.31
N CYS A 108 2.87 9.29 8.51
CA CYS A 108 3.87 8.71 9.40
C CYS A 108 3.93 7.19 9.21
N ARG A 109 5.03 6.66 8.67
CA ARG A 109 5.18 5.21 8.43
C ARG A 109 5.18 4.39 9.73
N ASP A 110 5.70 4.97 10.80
CA ASP A 110 5.86 4.27 12.09
C ASP A 110 4.55 4.14 12.86
N CYS A 111 3.57 5.00 12.59
CA CYS A 111 2.25 4.98 13.24
C CYS A 111 1.18 4.23 12.44
N GLY A 112 1.59 3.65 11.31
CA GLY A 112 0.76 2.81 10.46
C GLY A 112 0.31 3.47 9.14
N PRO A 113 -0.07 2.66 8.15
CA PRO A 113 -0.15 3.03 6.73
C PRO A 113 -1.28 4.02 6.36
N LYS A 114 -1.99 4.61 7.33
CA LYS A 114 -3.19 5.46 7.11
C LYS A 114 -3.28 6.66 8.06
N THR A 115 -2.23 6.97 8.81
CA THR A 115 -2.24 8.14 9.69
C THR A 115 -1.86 9.39 8.91
N TYR A 116 -2.88 10.12 8.46
CA TYR A 116 -2.71 11.44 7.86
C TYR A 116 -2.56 12.50 8.94
N LEU A 117 -1.47 13.25 8.91
CA LEU A 117 -1.11 14.22 9.94
C LEU A 117 -1.03 15.63 9.34
N CYS A 118 -1.62 16.60 10.04
CA CYS A 118 -1.36 18.00 9.77
C CYS A 118 0.05 18.39 10.26
N PRO A 119 0.60 19.54 9.82
CA PRO A 119 1.94 19.97 10.23
C PRO A 119 2.08 20.13 11.75
N HIS A 120 1.00 20.51 12.44
CA HIS A 120 1.00 20.71 13.88
C HIS A 120 1.16 19.40 14.65
N CYS A 121 0.36 18.37 14.32
CA CYS A 121 0.49 17.05 14.93
C CYS A 121 1.84 16.40 14.61
N LEU A 122 2.35 16.64 13.40
CA LEU A 122 3.65 16.16 12.98
C LEU A 122 4.76 16.62 13.93
N ILE A 123 4.83 17.92 14.21
CA ILE A 123 5.87 18.52 15.06
C ILE A 123 5.70 18.10 16.52
N ARG A 124 4.46 18.08 17.02
CA ARG A 124 4.19 17.88 18.45
C ARG A 124 4.38 16.43 18.90
N GLU A 125 3.93 15.48 18.10
CA GLU A 125 3.75 14.09 18.55
C GLU A 125 4.44 13.06 17.67
N HIS A 126 4.91 13.44 16.47
CA HIS A 126 5.60 12.55 15.54
C HIS A 126 7.00 13.06 15.18
N ASN A 127 7.61 13.83 16.10
CA ASN A 127 8.99 14.26 15.96
C ASN A 127 9.93 13.04 16.03
N GLY A 128 10.85 12.92 15.07
CA GLY A 128 11.76 11.78 14.96
C GLY A 128 11.17 10.53 14.29
N HIS A 129 9.90 10.55 13.89
CA HIS A 129 9.32 9.45 13.12
C HIS A 129 9.67 9.54 11.64
N ASN A 130 9.49 8.43 10.91
CA ASN A 130 9.64 8.38 9.46
C ASN A 130 8.40 8.97 8.75
N ILE A 131 8.56 10.18 8.22
CA ILE A 131 7.49 10.99 7.64
C ILE A 131 7.62 11.07 6.13
N GLU A 132 6.50 10.86 5.44
CA GLU A 132 6.38 11.04 4.00
C GLU A 132 5.36 12.13 3.67
N SER A 133 5.62 12.90 2.62
CA SER A 133 4.63 13.81 2.06
C SER A 133 3.56 13.04 1.29
N LEU A 134 2.30 13.49 1.38
CA LEU A 134 1.24 12.95 0.54
C LEU A 134 1.43 13.42 -0.90
N SER A 135 2.00 12.56 -1.74
CA SER A 135 2.10 12.83 -3.16
C SER A 135 0.77 12.54 -3.87
N PHE A 136 0.28 13.54 -4.62
CA PHE A 136 -0.89 13.34 -5.46
C PHE A 136 -0.53 12.59 -6.74
N ILE A 137 -1.10 11.40 -6.92
CA ILE A 137 -1.01 10.71 -8.20
C ILE A 137 -1.96 11.40 -9.19
N ARG A 138 -1.38 12.05 -10.21
CA ARG A 138 -2.14 12.71 -11.30
C ARG A 138 -3.11 11.71 -11.95
N ARG A 139 -4.25 12.21 -12.44
CA ARG A 139 -5.30 11.39 -13.12
C ARG A 139 -4.71 10.48 -14.21
N LYS A 140 -3.73 10.96 -14.98
CA LYS A 140 -3.04 10.18 -16.02
C LYS A 140 -2.34 8.95 -15.44
N LYS A 141 -1.55 9.11 -14.37
CA LYS A 141 -0.84 8.00 -13.74
C LYS A 141 -1.79 7.04 -13.01
N ARG A 142 -2.88 7.54 -12.41
CA ARG A 142 -3.95 6.67 -11.86
C ARG A 142 -4.57 5.79 -12.95
N LYS A 143 -4.90 6.36 -14.10
CA LYS A 143 -5.43 5.59 -15.25
C LYS A 143 -4.43 4.53 -15.72
N GLN A 144 -3.13 4.86 -15.78
CA GLN A 144 -2.09 3.89 -16.13
C GLN A 144 -2.04 2.73 -15.12
N LEU A 145 -1.98 3.01 -13.82
CA LEU A 145 -1.96 1.97 -12.77
C LEU A 145 -3.20 1.06 -12.83
N VAL A 146 -4.39 1.64 -13.04
CA VAL A 146 -5.63 0.86 -13.18
C VAL A 146 -5.60 0.00 -14.45
N ASN A 147 -5.09 0.53 -15.55
CA ASN A 147 -4.98 -0.24 -16.80
C ASN A 147 -3.94 -1.36 -16.67
N GLU A 148 -2.79 -1.11 -16.06
CA GLU A 148 -1.78 -2.14 -15.76
C GLU A 148 -2.39 -3.25 -14.88
N PHE A 149 -3.15 -2.89 -13.85
CA PHE A 149 -3.87 -3.86 -13.03
C PHE A 149 -4.87 -4.67 -13.85
N ARG A 150 -5.69 -4.02 -14.69
CA ARG A 150 -6.68 -4.71 -15.55
C ARG A 150 -6.03 -5.66 -16.55
N LEU A 151 -4.87 -5.31 -17.11
CA LEU A 151 -4.14 -6.18 -18.03
C LEU A 151 -3.57 -7.41 -17.32
N ASN A 152 -3.22 -7.29 -16.04
CA ASN A 152 -2.68 -8.39 -15.25
C ASN A 152 -3.74 -9.16 -14.45
N SER A 153 -4.99 -8.71 -14.48
CA SER A 153 -6.10 -9.37 -13.79
C SER A 153 -6.74 -10.38 -14.74
N LEU A 154 -6.99 -11.59 -14.25
CA LEU A 154 -7.75 -12.58 -15.00
C LEU A 154 -9.16 -12.05 -15.26
N SER A 155 -9.58 -12.05 -16.52
CA SER A 155 -10.96 -11.78 -16.87
C SER A 155 -11.84 -12.96 -16.44
N PRO A 156 -13.15 -12.74 -16.17
CA PRO A 156 -14.07 -13.84 -15.88
C PRO A 156 -14.11 -14.88 -17.00
N VAL A 157 -13.92 -14.47 -18.26
CA VAL A 157 -13.91 -15.39 -19.40
C VAL A 157 -12.70 -16.32 -19.36
N GLU A 158 -11.51 -15.79 -19.05
CA GLU A 158 -10.30 -16.60 -18.90
C GLU A 158 -10.40 -17.55 -17.70
N LEU A 159 -11.06 -17.12 -16.62
CA LEU A 159 -11.25 -17.93 -15.42
C LEU A 159 -12.29 -19.05 -15.61
N PHE A 160 -13.44 -18.73 -16.20
CA PHE A 160 -14.58 -19.65 -16.29
C PHE A 160 -14.72 -20.38 -17.64
N GLY A 161 -14.07 -19.89 -18.70
CA GLY A 161 -14.09 -20.50 -20.03
C GLY A 161 -13.68 -21.98 -20.03
N PRO A 162 -12.55 -22.36 -19.40
CA PRO A 162 -12.14 -23.76 -19.28
C PRO A 162 -13.17 -24.65 -18.56
N LEU A 163 -13.87 -24.12 -17.55
CA LEU A 163 -14.92 -24.87 -16.84
C LEU A 163 -16.11 -25.17 -17.74
N GLY A 164 -16.49 -24.22 -18.61
CA GLY A 164 -17.52 -24.41 -19.62
C GLY A 164 -17.17 -25.55 -20.60
N TYR A 165 -15.91 -25.60 -21.04
CA TYR A 165 -15.42 -26.69 -21.90
C TYR A 165 -15.45 -28.05 -21.19
N ILE A 166 -15.00 -28.11 -19.93
CA ILE A 166 -15.05 -29.33 -19.11
C ILE A 166 -16.49 -29.82 -18.98
N LYS A 167 -17.42 -28.92 -18.65
CA LYS A 167 -18.85 -29.25 -18.55
C LYS A 167 -19.39 -29.87 -19.85
N GLY A 168 -19.12 -29.24 -20.99
CA GLY A 168 -19.56 -29.76 -22.30
C GLY A 168 -19.02 -31.17 -22.59
N ASN A 169 -17.77 -31.44 -22.24
CA ASN A 169 -17.17 -32.77 -22.39
C ASN A 169 -17.80 -33.81 -21.45
N VAL A 170 -18.11 -33.43 -20.21
CA VAL A 170 -18.80 -34.30 -19.24
C VAL A 170 -20.20 -34.65 -19.75
N ASP A 171 -20.98 -33.66 -20.18
CA ASP A 171 -22.33 -33.85 -20.72
C ASP A 171 -22.30 -34.77 -21.96
N SER A 172 -21.35 -34.55 -22.89
CA SER A 172 -21.17 -35.41 -24.06
C SER A 172 -20.81 -36.86 -23.69
N SER A 173 -19.99 -37.05 -22.66
CA SER A 173 -19.59 -38.38 -22.20
C SER A 173 -20.75 -39.14 -21.54
N PHE A 174 -21.59 -38.45 -20.77
CA PHE A 174 -22.83 -39.03 -20.24
C PHE A 174 -23.79 -39.43 -21.36
N ALA A 175 -23.97 -38.58 -22.38
CA ALA A 175 -24.79 -38.91 -23.53
C ALA A 175 -24.27 -40.16 -24.27
N LYS A 176 -22.94 -40.30 -24.44
CA LYS A 176 -22.35 -41.50 -25.03
C LYS A 176 -22.63 -42.76 -24.21
N ILE A 177 -22.50 -42.70 -22.89
CA ILE A 177 -22.82 -43.84 -22.02
C ILE A 177 -24.31 -44.21 -22.17
N GLN A 178 -25.21 -43.24 -22.12
CA GLN A 178 -26.65 -43.49 -22.27
C GLN A 178 -27.00 -44.11 -23.63
N ASN A 179 -26.39 -43.62 -24.72
CA ASN A 179 -26.58 -44.21 -26.04
C ASN A 179 -26.11 -45.68 -26.07
N ILE A 180 -24.94 -45.98 -25.49
CA ILE A 180 -24.45 -47.36 -25.41
C ILE A 180 -25.41 -48.25 -24.61
N LEU A 181 -25.93 -47.76 -23.49
CA LEU A 181 -26.86 -48.51 -22.65
C LEU A 181 -28.20 -48.75 -23.37
N ASN A 182 -28.74 -47.74 -24.06
CA ASN A 182 -29.95 -47.88 -24.86
C ASN A 182 -29.73 -48.87 -26.00
N ASP A 183 -28.61 -48.79 -26.72
CA ASP A 183 -28.27 -49.73 -27.79
C ASP A 183 -28.18 -51.19 -27.30
N VAL A 184 -27.76 -51.41 -26.05
CA VAL A 184 -27.71 -52.75 -25.44
C VAL A 184 -29.11 -53.25 -25.08
N VAL A 185 -30.01 -52.36 -24.66
CA VAL A 185 -31.37 -52.71 -24.23
C VAL A 185 -32.32 -52.89 -25.42
N GLU A 186 -32.23 -52.03 -26.43
CA GLU A 186 -33.20 -51.97 -27.53
C GLU A 186 -32.92 -53.01 -28.64
N ASP A 187 -31.67 -53.42 -28.83
CA ASP A 187 -31.28 -54.33 -29.91
C ASP A 187 -31.23 -55.79 -29.43
N SER A 188 -32.34 -56.49 -29.65
CA SER A 188 -32.50 -57.92 -29.34
C SER A 188 -31.64 -58.88 -30.17
N THR A 189 -30.88 -58.40 -31.15
CA THR A 189 -30.08 -59.25 -32.06
C THR A 189 -28.63 -59.43 -31.62
N GLN A 190 -28.18 -58.72 -30.58
CA GLN A 190 -26.80 -58.74 -30.11
C GLN A 190 -26.45 -60.05 -29.38
N THR A 191 -25.22 -60.53 -29.58
CA THR A 191 -24.69 -61.65 -28.80
C THR A 191 -24.22 -61.17 -27.43
N GLU A 192 -24.03 -62.12 -26.50
CA GLU A 192 -23.46 -61.82 -25.18
C GLU A 192 -22.09 -61.14 -25.29
N LEU A 193 -21.24 -61.57 -26.23
CA LEU A 193 -19.93 -60.97 -26.46
C LEU A 193 -20.03 -59.51 -26.93
N ASP A 194 -21.00 -59.19 -27.79
CA ASP A 194 -21.23 -57.81 -28.25
C ASP A 194 -21.68 -56.89 -27.11
N ILE A 195 -22.57 -57.39 -26.26
CA ILE A 195 -23.06 -56.68 -25.07
C ILE A 195 -21.90 -56.41 -24.11
N LEU A 196 -21.10 -57.42 -23.79
CA LEU A 196 -19.94 -57.27 -22.89
C LEU A 196 -18.93 -56.25 -23.42
N ALA A 197 -18.63 -56.29 -24.73
CA ALA A 197 -17.72 -55.32 -25.35
C ALA A 197 -18.26 -53.89 -25.32
N LYS A 198 -19.58 -53.70 -25.47
CA LYS A 198 -20.24 -52.39 -25.33
C LYS A 198 -20.21 -51.89 -23.89
N LEU A 199 -20.51 -52.75 -22.92
CA LEU A 199 -20.47 -52.40 -21.50
C LEU A 199 -19.05 -52.06 -21.03
N GLU A 200 -18.04 -52.77 -21.52
CA GLU A 200 -16.63 -52.45 -21.24
C GLU A 200 -16.27 -51.05 -21.75
N LYS A 201 -16.70 -50.67 -22.97
CA LYS A 201 -16.52 -49.31 -23.49
C LYS A 201 -17.21 -48.27 -22.61
N ALA A 202 -18.43 -48.53 -22.14
CA ALA A 202 -19.13 -47.63 -21.23
C ALA A 202 -18.39 -47.48 -19.89
N MET A 203 -17.83 -48.58 -19.36
CA MET A 203 -17.02 -48.56 -18.13
C MET A 203 -15.78 -47.70 -18.26
N ILE A 204 -15.05 -47.79 -19.38
CA ILE A 204 -13.86 -46.96 -19.64
C ILE A 204 -14.21 -45.47 -19.63
N ILE A 205 -15.34 -45.09 -20.24
CA ILE A 205 -15.82 -43.69 -20.22
C ILE A 205 -16.17 -43.27 -18.78
N ALA A 206 -16.88 -44.13 -18.03
CA ALA A 206 -17.25 -43.86 -16.64
C ALA A 206 -16.03 -43.68 -15.73
N ASP A 207 -14.98 -44.49 -15.89
CA ASP A 207 -13.74 -44.35 -15.13
C ASP A 207 -13.00 -43.05 -15.47
N THR A 208 -13.01 -42.67 -16.74
CA THR A 208 -12.46 -41.38 -17.17
C THR A 208 -13.22 -40.22 -16.50
N LEU A 209 -14.55 -40.28 -16.43
CA LEU A 209 -15.37 -39.29 -15.75
C LEU A 209 -15.09 -39.22 -14.24
N ARG A 210 -14.92 -40.37 -13.56
CA ARG A 210 -14.53 -40.41 -12.14
C ARG A 210 -13.19 -39.74 -11.89
N ALA A 211 -12.21 -39.97 -12.77
CA ALA A 211 -10.90 -39.34 -12.67
C ALA A 211 -10.97 -37.81 -12.85
N VAL A 212 -11.80 -37.33 -13.79
CA VAL A 212 -12.06 -35.89 -13.97
C VAL A 212 -12.74 -35.30 -12.74
N TYR A 213 -13.76 -35.97 -12.20
CA TYR A 213 -14.46 -35.54 -10.99
C TYR A 213 -13.50 -35.36 -9.80
N LYS A 214 -12.61 -36.34 -9.58
CA LYS A 214 -11.61 -36.26 -8.51
C LYS A 214 -10.72 -35.02 -8.63
N LYS A 215 -10.26 -34.70 -9.84
CA LYS A 215 -9.44 -33.50 -10.09
C LYS A 215 -10.21 -32.19 -9.86
N LEU A 216 -11.49 -32.17 -10.21
CA LEU A 216 -12.35 -31.00 -9.95
C LEU A 216 -12.56 -30.80 -8.44
N GLU A 217 -12.72 -31.88 -7.69
CA GLU A 217 -12.86 -31.82 -6.24
C GLU A 217 -11.58 -31.33 -5.54
N GLU A 218 -10.41 -31.81 -5.99
CA GLU A 218 -9.11 -31.30 -5.52
C GLU A 218 -8.95 -29.80 -5.81
N ALA A 219 -9.36 -29.35 -7.01
CA ALA A 219 -9.34 -27.93 -7.36
C ALA A 219 -10.32 -27.10 -6.53
N ARG A 220 -11.52 -27.63 -6.21
CA ARG A 220 -12.50 -26.99 -5.32
C ARG A 220 -11.89 -26.71 -3.95
N ILE A 221 -11.29 -27.74 -3.33
CA ILE A 221 -10.65 -27.62 -2.01
C ILE A 221 -9.52 -26.57 -2.03
N MET A 222 -8.70 -26.56 -3.09
CA MET A 222 -7.64 -25.56 -3.25
C MET A 222 -8.22 -24.14 -3.30
N LEU A 223 -9.26 -23.91 -4.10
CA LEU A 223 -9.90 -22.60 -4.21
C LEU A 223 -10.56 -22.14 -2.90
N GLU A 224 -11.18 -23.05 -2.15
CA GLU A 224 -11.75 -22.76 -0.83
C GLU A 224 -10.68 -22.40 0.20
N SER A 225 -9.48 -22.99 0.11
CA SER A 225 -8.36 -22.62 0.98
C SER A 225 -7.83 -21.20 0.71
N LEU A 226 -7.96 -20.71 -0.53
CA LEU A 226 -7.52 -19.38 -0.94
C LEU A 226 -8.50 -18.27 -0.55
N SER A 227 -9.79 -18.59 -0.37
CA SER A 227 -10.82 -17.61 0.00
C SER A 227 -10.84 -17.27 1.50
N LEU A 228 -10.04 -17.98 2.31
CA LEU A 228 -9.90 -17.76 3.75
C LEU A 228 -8.65 -16.91 4.14
N CYS A 229 -7.88 -16.44 3.16
CA CYS A 229 -6.77 -15.48 3.35
C CYS A 229 -7.19 -14.07 2.91
#